data_AF-A0A1I5QTG9-F1
#
_entry.id   AF-A0A1I5QTG9-F1
#
_cell.length_a   1.000
_cell.length_b   1.000
_cell.length_c   1.000
_cell.angle_alpha   90.00
_cell.angle_beta   90.00
_cell.angle_gamma   90.00
#
_symmetry.space_group_name_H-M   'P 1'
#
loop_
_entity.id
_entity.type
_entity.pdbx_description
1 polymer ?
#
loop_
_entity_poly.entity_id
_entity_poly.type
_entity_poly.pdbx_seq_one_letter_code
_entity_poly.pdbx_strand_id
1 'polypeptide(L)'
;MRAATSRPAGALSRDDFRLPVPFDETAAGTSSAGLARAIRTLSGERLAVVPALGEWTASTVSDLLLGLWELPRVAVLARLDPAELGAPDTPERALLDYLDTGIPPLWTNRWRPPAPHHVLIAGVRLGAEGTLLSVVDTYRELGDNGVHDQPVEWVAAGLESVLLVADSRHAEALAQAVSYAGLRTGVS
;
A
#
# COMPACT_ATOMS: atom_id res chain seq x y z
N MET A 1 5.69 -15.14 16.33
CA MET A 1 4.34 -15.71 16.55
C MET A 1 3.34 -14.65 16.09
N ARG A 2 2.57 -14.91 15.02
CA ARG A 2 1.52 -13.97 14.54
C ARG A 2 0.39 -13.96 15.57
N ALA A 3 -0.10 -12.77 15.93
CA ALA A 3 -1.19 -12.65 16.91
C ALA A 3 -2.54 -12.97 16.25
N ALA A 4 -3.48 -13.57 17.01
CA ALA A 4 -4.87 -13.68 16.59
C ALA A 4 -5.44 -12.27 16.43
N THR A 5 -5.89 -11.92 15.22
CA THR A 5 -6.56 -10.66 14.84
C THR A 5 -6.21 -9.45 15.71
N SER A 6 -4.94 -9.04 15.71
CA SER A 6 -4.51 -7.90 16.52
C SER A 6 -4.55 -6.60 15.71
N ARG A 7 -5.33 -5.63 16.17
CA ARG A 7 -5.21 -4.21 15.76
C ARG A 7 -3.88 -3.63 16.27
N PRO A 8 -3.38 -2.51 15.71
CA PRO A 8 -2.29 -1.77 16.31
C PRO A 8 -2.56 -1.42 17.79
N ALA A 9 -1.49 -1.25 18.57
CA ALA A 9 -1.62 -0.83 19.95
C ALA A 9 -2.33 0.54 20.04
N GLY A 10 -3.36 0.64 20.87
CA GLY A 10 -4.16 1.86 21.02
C GLY A 10 -5.28 2.05 20.01
N ALA A 11 -5.38 1.23 18.96
CA ALA A 11 -6.41 1.38 17.94
C ALA A 11 -7.79 0.90 18.41
N LEU A 12 -8.78 1.78 18.29
CA LEU A 12 -10.17 1.46 18.55
C LEU A 12 -10.75 0.53 17.48
N SER A 13 -11.81 -0.19 17.82
CA SER A 13 -12.56 -0.94 16.80
C SER A 13 -13.26 0.07 15.90
N ARG A 14 -13.19 -0.12 14.58
CA ARG A 14 -13.96 0.69 13.63
C ARG A 14 -15.36 0.11 13.53
N ASP A 15 -16.19 0.40 14.53
CA ASP A 15 -17.61 0.01 14.53
C ASP A 15 -18.51 1.18 14.11
N ASP A 16 -17.91 2.27 13.61
CA ASP A 16 -18.54 3.55 13.25
C ASP A 16 -19.11 3.57 11.82
N PHE A 17 -19.19 2.42 11.16
CA PHE A 17 -19.71 2.32 9.80
C PHE A 17 -21.20 2.74 9.76
N ARG A 18 -21.50 3.71 8.88
CA ARG A 18 -22.88 4.21 8.66
C ARG A 18 -23.77 3.25 7.86
N LEU A 19 -23.17 2.20 7.29
CA LEU A 19 -23.86 1.18 6.52
C LEU A 19 -23.74 -0.16 7.26
N PRO A 20 -24.81 -0.97 7.31
CA PRO A 20 -24.71 -2.33 7.83
C PRO A 20 -23.73 -3.10 6.95
N VAL A 21 -22.59 -3.48 7.53
CA VAL A 21 -21.58 -4.28 6.84
C VAL A 21 -22.02 -5.73 6.92
N PRO A 22 -22.21 -6.44 5.79
CA PRO A 22 -22.41 -7.88 5.81
C PRO A 22 -21.19 -8.50 6.49
N PHE A 23 -21.39 -9.09 7.66
CA PHE A 23 -20.33 -9.69 8.46
C PHE A 23 -20.43 -11.21 8.34
N ASP A 24 -19.36 -11.81 7.83
CA ASP A 24 -19.14 -13.25 7.82
C ASP A 24 -17.86 -13.53 8.60
N GLU A 25 -17.99 -14.17 9.76
CA GLU A 25 -16.86 -14.53 10.65
C GLU A 25 -15.81 -15.41 9.95
N THR A 26 -16.20 -16.13 8.89
CA THR A 26 -15.33 -17.04 8.13
C THR A 26 -14.67 -16.38 6.93
N ALA A 27 -15.19 -15.23 6.47
CA ALA A 27 -14.66 -14.42 5.38
C ALA A 27 -14.25 -13.02 5.88
N ALA A 28 -13.60 -12.96 7.03
CA ALA A 28 -13.14 -11.70 7.62
C ALA A 28 -11.97 -11.11 6.80
N GLY A 29 -12.16 -9.88 6.31
CA GLY A 29 -11.13 -9.10 5.61
C GLY A 29 -11.58 -8.56 4.26
N THR A 30 -10.88 -7.54 3.76
CA THR A 30 -11.12 -6.99 2.43
C THR A 30 -10.25 -7.73 1.43
N SER A 31 -10.85 -8.49 0.50
CA SER A 31 -10.12 -9.10 -0.61
C SER A 31 -9.82 -8.06 -1.70
N SER A 32 -8.68 -8.17 -2.38
CA SER A 32 -8.30 -7.27 -3.49
C SER A 32 -9.35 -7.29 -4.61
N ALA A 33 -9.84 -8.47 -5.01
CA ALA A 33 -10.94 -8.59 -5.98
C ALA A 33 -12.26 -7.98 -5.48
N GLY A 34 -12.58 -8.12 -4.20
CA GLY A 34 -13.74 -7.50 -3.57
C GLY A 34 -13.66 -5.97 -3.61
N LEU A 35 -12.50 -5.41 -3.24
CA LEU A 35 -12.23 -3.98 -3.27
C LEU A 35 -12.30 -3.41 -4.70
N ALA A 36 -11.66 -4.07 -5.66
CA ALA A 36 -11.69 -3.66 -7.06
C ALA A 36 -13.13 -3.60 -7.61
N ARG A 37 -13.96 -4.59 -7.27
CA ARG A 37 -15.38 -4.61 -7.61
C ARG A 37 -16.15 -3.48 -6.92
N ALA A 38 -15.92 -3.25 -5.62
CA ALA A 38 -16.58 -2.15 -4.90
C ALA A 38 -16.26 -0.78 -5.52
N ILE A 39 -15.00 -0.53 -5.87
CA ILE A 39 -14.58 0.73 -6.53
C ILE A 39 -15.29 0.93 -7.86
N ARG A 40 -15.33 -0.09 -8.73
CA ARG A 40 -16.04 -0.04 -10.00
C ARG A 40 -17.54 0.21 -9.82
N THR A 41 -18.19 -0.54 -8.94
CA THR A 41 -19.63 -0.38 -8.66
C THR A 41 -19.96 1.00 -8.10
N LEU A 42 -19.25 1.47 -7.09
CA LEU A 42 -19.51 2.76 -6.44
C LEU A 42 -19.18 3.96 -7.35
N SER A 43 -18.19 3.81 -8.23
CA SER A 43 -17.86 4.83 -9.23
C SER A 43 -18.77 4.78 -10.45
N GLY A 44 -19.65 3.79 -10.59
CA GLY A 44 -20.44 3.58 -11.82
C GLY A 44 -19.55 3.40 -13.05
N GLU A 45 -18.48 2.60 -12.92
CA GLU A 45 -17.48 2.30 -13.96
C GLU A 45 -16.69 3.52 -14.49
N ARG A 46 -16.76 4.67 -13.80
CA ARG A 46 -15.95 5.86 -14.15
C ARG A 46 -14.48 5.70 -13.76
N LEU A 47 -14.18 4.80 -12.81
CA LEU A 47 -12.82 4.49 -12.43
C LEU A 47 -12.43 3.11 -12.96
N ALA A 48 -11.31 3.04 -13.67
CA ALA A 48 -10.64 1.78 -13.95
C ALA A 48 -9.90 1.31 -12.70
N VAL A 49 -9.88 -0.01 -12.50
CA VAL A 49 -9.08 -0.67 -11.47
C VAL A 49 -8.22 -1.72 -12.15
N VAL A 50 -6.92 -1.45 -12.24
CA VAL A 50 -5.93 -2.34 -12.87
C VAL A 50 -5.09 -2.99 -11.77
N PRO A 51 -5.26 -4.29 -11.52
CA PRO A 51 -4.43 -5.02 -10.56
C PRO A 51 -3.03 -5.24 -11.13
N ALA A 52 -2.03 -5.16 -10.25
CA ALA A 52 -0.63 -5.45 -10.53
C ALA A 52 -0.15 -6.54 -9.56
N LEU A 53 0.44 -7.59 -10.13
CA LEU A 53 0.91 -8.79 -9.42
C LEU A 53 2.26 -9.21 -9.99
N GLY A 54 3.12 -9.79 -9.17
CA GLY A 54 4.42 -10.28 -9.63
C GLY A 54 5.41 -10.34 -8.48
N GLU A 55 6.69 -10.44 -8.82
CA GLU A 55 7.76 -10.34 -7.85
C GLU A 55 8.02 -8.87 -7.51
N TRP A 56 7.93 -8.55 -6.22
CA TRP A 56 8.12 -7.20 -5.72
C TRP A 56 9.58 -7.02 -5.27
N THR A 57 10.27 -6.09 -5.93
CA THR A 57 11.58 -5.59 -5.54
C THR A 57 11.53 -4.07 -5.49
N ALA A 58 12.52 -3.44 -4.87
CA ALA A 58 12.62 -1.98 -4.86
C ALA A 58 12.63 -1.39 -6.28
N SER A 59 13.30 -2.05 -7.24
CA SER A 59 13.31 -1.62 -8.64
C SER A 59 11.94 -1.77 -9.28
N THR A 60 11.25 -2.91 -9.09
CA THR A 60 9.90 -3.12 -9.62
C THR A 60 8.91 -2.08 -9.11
N VAL A 61 8.98 -1.73 -7.82
CA VAL A 61 8.13 -0.68 -7.25
C VAL A 61 8.47 0.69 -7.84
N SER A 62 9.76 1.00 -8.01
CA SER A 62 10.21 2.26 -8.59
C SER A 62 9.79 2.40 -10.05
N ASP A 63 9.97 1.35 -10.87
CA ASP A 63 9.58 1.32 -12.27
C ASP A 63 8.06 1.47 -12.45
N LEU A 64 7.28 0.84 -11.56
CA LEU A 64 5.83 1.01 -11.54
C LEU A 64 5.46 2.47 -11.26
N LEU A 65 6.00 3.07 -10.19
CA LEU A 65 5.69 4.45 -9.81
C LEU A 65 6.14 5.46 -10.89
N LEU A 66 7.29 5.22 -11.52
CA LEU A 66 7.77 6.02 -12.65
C LEU A 66 6.83 5.94 -13.85
N GLY A 67 6.34 4.74 -14.18
CA GLY A 67 5.37 4.54 -15.26
C GLY A 67 4.02 5.25 -15.02
N LEU A 68 3.70 5.59 -13.76
CA LEU A 68 2.48 6.31 -13.38
C LEU A 68 2.68 7.83 -13.31
N TRP A 69 3.91 8.33 -13.35
CA TRP A 69 4.25 9.73 -13.09
C TRP A 69 3.52 10.72 -14.02
N GLU A 70 3.38 10.37 -15.30
CA GLU A 70 2.73 11.20 -16.32
C GLU A 70 1.19 11.10 -16.29
N LEU A 71 0.62 10.21 -15.48
CA LEU A 71 -0.81 9.99 -15.42
C LEU A 71 -1.46 10.88 -14.35
N PRO A 72 -2.53 11.63 -14.71
CA PRO A 72 -3.20 12.46 -13.73
C PRO A 72 -4.00 11.61 -12.74
N ARG A 73 -3.74 11.81 -11.44
CA ARG A 73 -4.56 11.31 -10.32
C ARG A 73 -4.73 9.78 -10.32
N VAL A 74 -3.61 9.06 -10.21
CA VAL A 74 -3.63 7.62 -9.93
C VAL A 74 -3.59 7.39 -8.42
N ALA A 75 -4.53 6.61 -7.90
CA ALA A 75 -4.44 6.05 -6.55
C ALA A 75 -3.78 4.68 -6.59
N VAL A 76 -2.74 4.49 -5.78
CA VAL A 76 -1.95 3.26 -5.68
C VAL A 76 -2.32 2.56 -4.39
N LEU A 77 -3.28 1.63 -4.45
CA LEU A 77 -3.74 0.88 -3.28
C LEU A 77 -2.90 -0.39 -3.15
N ALA A 78 -2.02 -0.43 -2.16
CA ALA A 78 -1.14 -1.56 -1.89
C ALA A 78 -1.78 -2.51 -0.87
N ARG A 79 -1.67 -3.81 -1.12
CA ARG A 79 -1.90 -4.86 -0.12
C ARG A 79 -0.55 -5.43 0.29
N LEU A 80 -0.19 -5.26 1.56
CA LEU A 80 1.13 -5.62 2.09
C LEU A 80 1.06 -6.26 3.48
N ASP A 81 2.08 -7.04 3.86
CA ASP A 81 2.29 -7.50 5.23
C ASP A 81 2.92 -6.37 6.07
N PRO A 82 2.21 -5.76 7.04
CA PRO A 82 2.76 -4.69 7.88
C PRO A 82 3.97 -5.13 8.71
N ALA A 83 4.17 -6.43 8.89
CA ALA A 83 5.29 -6.99 9.65
C ALA A 83 6.66 -6.78 8.99
N GLU A 84 6.67 -6.51 7.67
CA GLU A 84 7.86 -6.19 6.87
C GLU A 84 8.18 -4.68 6.86
N LEU A 85 7.24 -3.85 7.33
CA LEU A 85 7.44 -2.41 7.41
C LEU A 85 8.33 -2.01 8.59
N GLY A 86 8.83 -0.78 8.50
CA GLY A 86 9.43 -0.05 9.59
C GLY A 86 8.41 0.34 10.65
N ALA A 87 8.90 0.68 11.84
CA ALA A 87 8.04 1.23 12.88
C ALA A 87 7.42 2.55 12.38
N PRO A 88 6.09 2.76 12.49
CA PRO A 88 5.45 3.99 12.04
C PRO A 88 5.94 5.25 12.78
N ASP A 89 6.51 5.07 13.97
CA ASP A 89 7.15 6.11 14.79
C ASP A 89 8.67 6.21 14.56
N THR A 90 9.18 5.68 13.44
CA THR A 90 10.59 5.85 13.05
C THR A 90 10.95 7.34 13.05
N PRO A 91 12.00 7.77 13.78
CA PRO A 91 12.37 9.18 13.84
C PRO A 91 12.66 9.76 12.46
N GLU A 92 12.16 10.96 12.19
CA GLU A 92 12.37 11.66 10.91
C GLU A 92 13.85 11.74 10.53
N ARG A 93 14.74 12.00 11.50
CA ARG A 93 16.18 12.06 11.23
C ARG A 93 16.72 10.76 10.66
N ALA A 94 16.26 9.60 11.15
CA ALA A 94 16.71 8.30 10.64
C ALA A 94 16.21 8.06 9.20
N LEU A 95 15.02 8.56 8.87
CA LEU A 95 14.50 8.52 7.50
C LEU A 95 15.30 9.44 6.56
N LEU A 96 15.70 10.63 7.03
CA LEU A 96 16.58 11.53 6.29
C LEU A 96 17.98 10.92 6.09
N ASP A 97 18.55 10.30 7.12
CA ASP A 97 19.84 9.60 6.99
C ASP A 97 19.75 8.46 5.96
N TYR A 98 18.63 7.71 5.93
CA TYR A 98 18.41 6.70 4.89
C TYR A 98 18.37 7.29 3.47
N LEU A 99 17.75 8.46 3.26
CA LEU A 99 17.78 9.12 1.95
C LEU A 99 19.20 9.47 1.51
N ASP A 100 20.06 9.86 2.45
CA ASP A 100 21.43 10.29 2.20
C ASP A 100 22.40 9.11 2.04
N THR A 101 22.20 8.01 2.76
CA THR A 101 23.18 6.90 2.83
C THR A 101 22.68 5.57 2.28
N GLY A 102 21.37 5.44 2.00
CA GLY A 102 20.75 4.20 1.53
C GLY A 102 20.71 3.07 2.58
N ILE A 103 21.07 3.36 3.83
CA ILE A 103 21.12 2.36 4.92
C ILE A 103 19.76 2.40 5.64
N PRO A 104 18.94 1.33 5.58
CA PRO A 104 17.63 1.35 6.20
C PRO A 104 17.71 1.53 7.73
N PRO A 105 16.75 2.23 8.35
CA PRO A 105 16.67 2.36 9.79
C PRO A 105 16.55 0.98 10.47
N LEU A 106 16.91 0.84 11.74
CA LEU A 106 16.72 -0.43 12.48
C LEU A 106 15.39 -0.49 13.26
N TRP A 107 14.52 0.51 13.07
CA TRP A 107 13.22 0.60 13.71
C TRP A 107 12.24 -0.33 13.03
N THR A 108 12.04 -1.51 13.62
CA THR A 108 11.17 -2.56 13.08
C THR A 108 9.74 -2.43 13.58
N ASN A 109 8.76 -2.72 12.72
CA ASN A 109 7.38 -2.73 13.14
C ASN A 109 7.10 -3.86 14.15
N ARG A 110 6.42 -3.50 15.24
CA ARG A 110 5.97 -4.46 16.27
C ARG A 110 4.59 -5.02 15.98
N TRP A 111 3.81 -4.35 15.13
CA TRP A 111 2.50 -4.82 14.72
C TRP A 111 2.65 -5.91 13.66
N ARG A 112 2.13 -7.10 13.96
CA ARG A 112 2.22 -8.30 13.11
C ARG A 112 0.86 -8.96 12.97
N PRO A 113 -0.09 -8.33 12.22
CA PRO A 113 -1.41 -8.88 12.03
C PRO A 113 -1.34 -10.23 11.30
N PRO A 114 -2.36 -11.10 11.45
CA PRO A 114 -2.36 -12.42 10.82
C PRO A 114 -2.57 -12.36 9.30
N ALA A 115 -3.10 -11.24 8.80
CA ALA A 115 -3.41 -11.02 7.40
C ALA A 115 -2.80 -9.71 6.89
N PRO A 116 -2.46 -9.65 5.59
CA PRO A 116 -2.04 -8.43 4.91
C PRO A 116 -3.08 -7.32 4.98
N HIS A 117 -2.61 -6.10 4.94
CA HIS A 117 -3.40 -4.89 5.12
C HIS A 117 -3.40 -4.03 3.85
N HIS A 118 -4.49 -3.28 3.63
CA HIS A 118 -4.59 -2.35 2.53
C HIS A 118 -4.18 -0.94 2.98
N VAL A 119 -3.28 -0.34 2.22
CA VAL A 119 -2.81 1.04 2.42
C VAL A 119 -2.80 1.78 1.09
N LEU A 120 -2.74 3.11 1.14
CA LEU A 120 -2.51 3.95 -0.04
C LEU A 120 -1.04 4.38 -0.06
N ILE A 121 -0.36 4.22 -1.19
CA ILE A 121 0.94 4.86 -1.44
C ILE A 121 0.65 6.24 -2.05
N ALA A 122 0.96 7.30 -1.32
CA ALA A 122 0.53 8.66 -1.64
C ALA A 122 1.66 9.60 -2.08
N GLY A 123 2.92 9.22 -1.84
CA GLY A 123 4.06 10.08 -2.11
C GLY A 123 5.35 9.31 -2.29
N VAL A 124 6.28 9.92 -3.01
CA VAL A 124 7.65 9.43 -3.21
C VAL A 124 8.60 10.55 -2.84
N ARG A 125 9.61 10.25 -2.02
CA ARG A 125 10.70 11.16 -1.71
C ARG A 125 12.02 10.50 -2.11
N LEU A 126 12.71 11.12 -3.05
CA LEU A 126 13.99 10.65 -3.58
C LEU A 126 15.13 11.30 -2.80
N GLY A 127 16.06 10.48 -2.36
CA GLY A 127 17.33 10.87 -1.75
C GLY A 127 18.50 10.67 -2.70
N ALA A 128 19.72 10.91 -2.21
CA ALA A 128 20.93 10.60 -2.96
C ALA A 128 21.12 9.08 -3.13
N GLU A 129 20.80 8.31 -2.09
CA GLU A 129 21.08 6.87 -2.02
C GLU A 129 19.83 6.04 -1.63
N GLY A 130 18.76 6.68 -1.14
CA GLY A 130 17.53 6.00 -0.69
C GLY A 130 16.24 6.56 -1.31
N THR A 131 15.15 5.80 -1.22
CA THR A 131 13.80 6.23 -1.66
C THR A 131 12.77 5.92 -0.60
N LEU A 132 12.06 6.94 -0.14
CA LEU A 132 10.95 6.80 0.80
C LEU A 132 9.61 6.85 0.07
N LEU A 133 8.68 6.01 0.50
CA LEU A 133 7.29 6.01 0.10
C LEU A 133 6.42 6.44 1.27
N SER A 134 5.55 7.42 1.04
CA SER A 134 4.55 7.84 2.03
C SER A 134 3.38 6.88 1.99
N VAL A 135 3.22 6.11 3.07
CA VAL A 135 2.11 5.17 3.28
C VAL A 135 1.01 5.88 4.06
N VAL A 136 -0.22 5.77 3.57
CA VAL A 136 -1.43 6.26 4.23
C VAL A 136 -2.28 5.06 4.63
N ASP A 137 -2.33 4.80 5.92
CA ASP A 137 -3.06 3.72 6.57
C ASP A 137 -4.44 4.18 7.05
N THR A 138 -5.36 3.23 7.17
CA THR A 138 -6.67 3.42 7.79
C THR A 138 -6.63 3.53 9.32
N TYR A 139 -5.56 3.07 9.97
CA TYR A 139 -5.32 3.23 11.40
C TYR A 139 -4.59 4.55 11.67
N ARG A 140 -5.30 5.51 12.27
CA ARG A 140 -4.77 6.84 12.54
C ARG A 140 -3.67 6.86 13.61
N GLU A 141 -3.59 5.79 14.40
CA GLU A 141 -2.61 5.60 15.45
C GLU A 141 -1.21 5.28 14.89
N LEU A 142 -1.10 4.97 13.59
CA LEU A 142 0.18 4.71 12.94
C LEU A 142 0.76 6.01 12.37
N GLY A 143 1.93 6.42 12.86
CA GLY A 143 2.62 7.62 12.38
C GLY A 143 1.85 8.92 12.69
N ASP A 144 1.88 9.85 11.75
CA ASP A 144 1.11 11.11 11.82
C ASP A 144 -0.28 10.89 11.22
N ASN A 145 -1.26 10.60 12.06
CA ASN A 145 -2.67 10.42 11.66
C ASN A 145 -2.89 9.35 10.57
N GLY A 146 -2.12 8.26 10.62
CA GLY A 146 -2.15 7.19 9.62
C GLY A 146 -1.13 7.39 8.50
N VAL A 147 -0.38 8.49 8.48
CA VAL A 147 0.67 8.74 7.48
C VAL A 147 2.02 8.39 8.07
N HIS A 148 2.76 7.52 7.41
CA HIS A 148 4.13 7.19 7.78
C HIS A 148 4.99 6.89 6.55
N ASP A 149 6.22 7.40 6.54
CA ASP A 149 7.17 7.16 5.46
C ASP A 149 7.90 5.82 5.66
N GLN A 150 8.15 5.11 4.56
CA GLN A 150 8.76 3.78 4.55
C GLN A 150 9.84 3.67 3.47
N PRO A 151 11.02 3.11 3.77
CA PRO A 151 11.98 2.67 2.76
C PRO A 151 11.33 1.79 1.69
N VAL A 152 11.66 2.02 0.42
CA VAL A 152 11.07 1.30 -0.71
C VAL A 152 11.34 -0.21 -0.63
N GLU A 153 12.47 -0.63 -0.05
CA GLU A 153 12.85 -2.03 0.11
C GLU A 153 11.93 -2.75 1.08
N TRP A 154 11.49 -2.07 2.14
CA TRP A 154 10.56 -2.62 3.13
C TRP A 154 9.14 -2.71 2.58
N VAL A 155 8.72 -1.70 1.83
CA VAL A 155 7.44 -1.76 1.11
C VAL A 155 7.46 -2.91 0.11
N ALA A 156 8.53 -3.05 -0.69
CA ALA A 156 8.67 -4.14 -1.64
C ALA A 156 8.65 -5.52 -0.97
N ALA A 157 9.36 -5.69 0.16
CA ALA A 157 9.38 -6.94 0.91
C ALA A 157 7.99 -7.33 1.46
N GLY A 158 7.20 -6.34 1.87
CA GLY A 158 5.84 -6.57 2.37
C GLY A 158 4.77 -6.70 1.29
N LEU A 159 5.01 -6.23 0.07
CA LEU A 159 3.98 -6.16 -0.98
C LEU A 159 3.52 -7.54 -1.45
N GLU A 160 2.20 -7.72 -1.51
CA GLU A 160 1.58 -8.89 -2.15
C GLU A 160 0.93 -8.51 -3.48
N SER A 161 0.25 -7.37 -3.53
CA SER A 161 -0.43 -6.89 -4.74
C SER A 161 -0.66 -5.37 -4.68
N VAL A 162 -0.86 -4.76 -5.85
CA VAL A 162 -1.28 -3.36 -5.96
C VAL A 162 -2.53 -3.27 -6.83
N LEU A 163 -3.47 -2.41 -6.47
CA LEU A 163 -4.55 -1.96 -7.33
C LEU A 163 -4.27 -0.52 -7.74
N LEU A 164 -4.11 -0.31 -9.04
CA LEU A 164 -4.03 1.02 -9.64
C LEU A 164 -5.42 1.50 -9.99
N VAL A 165 -5.77 2.69 -9.52
CA VAL A 165 -7.10 3.28 -9.74
C VAL A 165 -6.96 4.64 -10.38
N ALA A 166 -7.60 4.85 -11.52
CA ALA A 166 -7.64 6.14 -12.20
C ALA A 166 -8.94 6.28 -12.99
N ASP A 167 -9.14 7.43 -13.65
CA ASP A 167 -10.21 7.59 -14.63
C ASP A 167 -10.17 6.46 -15.68
N SER A 168 -11.34 5.93 -16.06
CA SER A 168 -11.43 4.73 -16.90
C SER A 168 -10.76 4.89 -18.26
N ARG A 169 -10.64 6.12 -18.78
CA ARG A 169 -9.90 6.42 -20.01
C ARG A 169 -8.40 6.10 -19.94
N HIS A 170 -7.83 5.95 -18.74
CA HIS A 170 -6.42 5.66 -18.51
C HIS A 170 -6.14 4.16 -18.28
N ALA A 171 -7.15 3.28 -18.40
CA ALA A 171 -7.01 1.85 -18.11
C ALA A 171 -5.85 1.18 -18.87
N GLU A 172 -5.70 1.47 -20.16
CA GLU A 172 -4.63 0.90 -21.00
C GLU A 172 -3.25 1.40 -20.56
N ALA A 173 -3.13 2.70 -20.25
CA ALA A 173 -1.89 3.28 -19.75
C ALA A 173 -1.48 2.69 -18.39
N LEU A 174 -2.44 2.45 -17.50
CA LEU A 174 -2.18 1.73 -16.24
C LEU A 174 -1.66 0.32 -16.50
N ALA A 175 -2.30 -0.44 -17.39
CA ALA A 175 -1.87 -1.80 -17.73
C ALA A 175 -0.47 -1.81 -18.37
N GLN A 176 -0.16 -0.80 -19.17
CA GLN A 176 1.16 -0.65 -19.77
C GLN A 176 2.24 -0.32 -18.72
N ALA A 177 1.94 0.54 -17.73
CA ALA A 177 2.84 0.79 -16.61
C ALA A 177 3.12 -0.48 -15.80
N VAL A 178 2.11 -1.31 -15.56
CA VAL A 178 2.26 -2.64 -14.92
C VAL A 178 3.20 -3.52 -15.72
N SER A 179 2.98 -3.65 -17.04
CA SER A 179 3.82 -4.46 -17.91
C SER A 179 5.27 -3.95 -17.99
N TYR A 180 5.46 -2.63 -18.05
CA TYR A 180 6.79 -2.00 -18.09
C TYR A 180 7.61 -2.31 -16.82
N ALA A 181 6.96 -2.34 -15.66
CA ALA A 181 7.58 -2.73 -14.40
C ALA A 181 7.86 -4.26 -14.29
N GLY A 182 7.59 -5.05 -15.33
CA GLY A 182 7.74 -6.50 -15.30
C GLY A 182 6.66 -7.24 -14.50
N LEU A 183 5.55 -6.55 -14.18
CA LEU A 183 4.41 -7.10 -13.47
C LEU A 183 3.34 -7.59 -14.45
N ARG A 184 2.39 -8.36 -13.93
CA ARG A 184 1.23 -8.85 -14.70
C ARG A 184 -0.07 -8.29 -14.16
N THR A 185 -1.01 -8.04 -15.05
CA THR A 185 -2.41 -7.80 -14.69
C THR A 185 -3.12 -9.13 -14.42
N GLY A 186 -3.94 -9.21 -13.37
CA GLY A 186 -4.73 -10.41 -13.08
C GLY A 186 -5.61 -10.26 -11.85
N VAL A 187 -6.53 -11.19 -11.61
CA VAL A 187 -7.34 -11.17 -10.39
C VAL A 187 -6.51 -11.74 -9.24
N SER A 188 -6.33 -10.94 -8.17
CA SER A 188 -5.77 -11.40 -6.89
C SER A 188 -6.84 -11.90 -5.95
#